data_AF-W2BZ43-F1
#
_entry.id   AF-W2BZ43-F1
#
_cell.length_a   1.000
_cell.length_b   1.000
_cell.length_c   1.000
_cell.angle_alpha   90.00
_cell.angle_beta   90.00
_cell.angle_gamma   90.00
#
_symmetry.space_group_name_H-M   'P 1'
#
loop_
_entity.id
_entity.type
_entity.pdbx_description
1 polymer ?
#
loop_
_entity_poly.entity_id
_entity_poly.type
_entity_poly.pdbx_seq_one_letter_code
_entity_poly.pdbx_strand_id
1 'polypeptide(L)'
;MSMYLFDEQPIVANKALARALGLNEALVLQQINYWIEINKKSGKNYHDEKYWTYNSIRAWQENDFDYMSVDMVKVICFKQEK
;
A
#
# COMPACT_ATOMS: atom_id res chain seq x y z
N MET A 1 14.04 -20.42 9.91
CA MET A 1 13.20 -21.08 8.88
C MET A 1 11.71 -20.82 9.08
N SER A 2 11.17 -20.88 10.32
CA SER A 2 9.78 -20.44 10.60
C SER A 2 9.54 -18.96 10.28
N MET A 3 10.57 -18.11 10.39
CA MET A 3 10.54 -16.66 10.11
C MET A 3 10.21 -16.26 8.65
N TYR A 4 10.15 -17.23 7.71
CA TYR A 4 9.77 -16.98 6.30
C TYR A 4 8.37 -17.52 5.95
N LEU A 5 7.70 -18.14 6.91
CA LEU A 5 6.30 -18.50 6.78
C LEU A 5 5.48 -17.26 7.16
N PHE A 6 4.33 -17.07 6.49
CA PHE A 6 3.53 -15.86 6.61
C PHE A 6 2.84 -15.78 7.98
N ASP A 7 3.55 -15.29 9.00
CA ASP A 7 2.96 -14.84 10.27
C ASP A 7 2.23 -13.49 10.08
N GLU A 8 2.68 -12.70 9.10
CA GLU A 8 2.07 -11.44 8.68
C GLU A 8 1.46 -11.55 7.28
N GLN A 9 0.47 -10.69 6.98
CA GLN A 9 -0.23 -10.71 5.71
C GLN A 9 0.70 -10.24 4.58
N PRO A 10 0.97 -11.08 3.55
CA PRO A 10 1.89 -10.71 2.49
C PRO A 10 1.33 -9.62 1.58
N ILE A 11 2.22 -8.77 1.08
CA ILE A 11 1.90 -7.82 0.00
C ILE A 11 1.89 -8.59 -1.33
N VAL A 12 0.74 -8.58 -2.02
CA VAL A 12 0.54 -9.35 -3.25
C VAL A 12 0.38 -8.44 -4.47
N ALA A 13 1.39 -8.37 -5.34
CA ALA A 13 1.27 -7.58 -6.57
C ALA A 13 0.54 -8.33 -7.69
N ASN A 14 -0.43 -7.68 -8.33
CA ASN A 14 -1.03 -8.17 -9.57
C ASN A 14 -0.03 -8.05 -10.73
N LYS A 15 0.23 -9.16 -11.44
CA LYS A 15 1.19 -9.20 -12.56
C LYS A 15 0.85 -8.24 -13.70
N ALA A 16 -0.43 -8.06 -14.02
CA ALA A 16 -0.86 -7.13 -15.06
C ALA A 16 -0.63 -5.67 -14.62
N LEU A 17 -0.93 -5.36 -13.36
CA LEU A 17 -0.68 -4.03 -12.79
C LEU A 17 0.83 -3.71 -12.76
N ALA A 18 1.65 -4.65 -12.30
CA ALA A 18 3.10 -4.51 -12.28
C ALA A 18 3.69 -4.32 -13.68
N ARG A 19 3.13 -4.99 -14.70
CA ARG A 19 3.53 -4.79 -16.10
C ARG A 19 3.15 -3.42 -16.63
N ALA A 20 2.01 -2.88 -16.21
CA ALA A 20 1.52 -1.58 -16.68
C ALA A 20 2.24 -0.40 -16.00
N LEU A 21 2.53 -0.50 -14.70
CA LEU A 21 2.98 0.64 -13.89
C LEU A 21 4.41 0.52 -13.38
N GLY A 22 4.96 -0.69 -13.28
CA GLY A 22 6.15 -1.01 -12.50
C GLY A 22 5.80 -1.77 -11.22
N LEU A 23 6.74 -2.59 -10.73
CA LEU A 23 6.52 -3.44 -9.55
C LEU A 23 6.27 -2.62 -8.29
N ASN A 24 7.06 -1.58 -8.05
CA ASN A 24 6.97 -0.78 -6.83
C ASN A 24 5.66 0.03 -6.80
N GLU A 25 5.27 0.61 -7.93
CA GLU A 25 3.98 1.28 -8.09
C GLU A 25 2.80 0.33 -7.83
N ALA A 26 2.87 -0.88 -8.39
CA ALA A 26 1.84 -1.90 -8.15
C ALA A 26 1.76 -2.34 -6.68
N LEU A 27 2.90 -2.47 -5.99
CA LEU A 27 2.95 -2.80 -4.57
C LEU A 27 2.33 -1.70 -3.72
N VAL A 28 2.66 -0.43 -3.98
CA VAL A 28 2.10 0.71 -3.24
C VAL A 28 0.58 0.80 -3.41
N LEU A 29 0.09 0.69 -4.65
CA LEU A 29 -1.36 0.70 -4.93
C LEU A 29 -2.08 -0.47 -4.25
N GLN A 30 -1.48 -1.67 -4.28
CA GLN A 30 -2.06 -2.82 -3.61
C GLN A 30 -2.17 -2.60 -2.10
N GLN A 31 -1.14 -2.03 -1.48
CA GLN A 31 -1.14 -1.78 -0.04
C GLN A 31 -2.18 -0.74 0.36
N ILE A 32 -2.34 0.34 -0.43
CA ILE A 32 -3.40 1.33 -0.22
C ILE A 32 -4.77 0.65 -0.27
N ASN A 33 -5.00 -0.19 -1.28
CA ASN A 33 -6.25 -0.95 -1.41
C ASN A 33 -6.48 -1.90 -0.23
N TYR A 34 -5.44 -2.55 0.29
CA TYR A 34 -5.53 -3.38 1.49
C TYR A 34 -6.07 -2.58 2.69
N TRP A 35 -5.52 -1.40 2.96
CA TRP A 35 -5.97 -0.56 4.07
C TRP A 35 -7.38 -0.01 3.87
N ILE A 36 -7.78 0.31 2.64
CA ILE A 36 -9.18 0.68 2.33
C ILE A 36 -10.12 -0.47 2.69
N GLU A 37 -9.78 -1.71 2.33
CA GLU A 37 -10.59 -2.88 2.66
C GLU A 37 -10.63 -3.17 4.17
N ILE A 38 -9.54 -2.92 4.91
CA ILE A 38 -9.54 -2.99 6.38
C ILE A 38 -10.47 -1.93 6.98
N ASN A 39 -10.42 -0.69 6.48
CA ASN A 39 -11.29 0.39 6.94
C ASN A 39 -12.77 0.09 6.63
N LYS A 40 -13.04 -0.48 5.45
CA LYS A 40 -14.37 -0.97 5.07
C LYS A 40 -14.90 -2.06 6.00
N LYS A 41 -14.09 -3.09 6.28
CA LYS A 41 -14.46 -4.18 7.21
C LYS A 41 -14.67 -3.70 8.64
N SER A 42 -13.92 -2.69 9.07
CA SER A 42 -14.02 -2.12 10.42
C SER A 42 -15.02 -0.95 10.53
N GLY A 43 -15.65 -0.54 9.42
CA GLY A 43 -16.59 0.59 9.39
C GLY A 43 -15.96 1.95 9.68
N LYS A 44 -14.65 2.11 9.44
CA LYS A 44 -13.89 3.34 9.73
C LYS A 44 -13.62 4.16 8.46
N ASN A 45 -13.35 5.46 8.62
CA ASN A 45 -12.91 6.36 7.55
C ASN A 45 -13.82 6.37 6.30
N TYR A 46 -15.14 6.34 6.52
CA TYR A 46 -16.14 6.44 5.46
C TYR A 46 -16.51 7.92 5.22
N HIS A 47 -16.15 8.44 4.06
CA HIS A 47 -16.34 9.84 3.66
C HIS A 47 -16.67 9.91 2.16
N ASP A 48 -17.59 10.80 1.78
CA ASP A 48 -18.00 11.01 0.37
C ASP A 48 -18.38 9.72 -0.36
N GLU A 49 -19.20 8.90 0.31
CA GLU A 49 -19.67 7.59 -0.17
C GLU A 49 -18.56 6.56 -0.45
N LYS A 50 -17.35 6.80 0.08
CA LYS A 50 -16.16 5.97 -0.14
C LYS A 50 -15.42 5.72 1.16
N TYR A 51 -14.65 4.63 1.19
CA TYR A 51 -13.71 4.35 2.27
C TYR A 51 -12.34 4.89 1.91
N TRP A 52 -11.71 5.59 2.85
CA TRP A 52 -10.42 6.22 2.68
C TRP A 52 -9.39 5.61 3.62
N THR A 53 -8.12 5.68 3.21
CA THR A 53 -6.98 5.51 4.12
C THR A 53 -6.09 6.74 3.98
N TYR A 54 -5.46 7.14 5.07
CA TYR A 54 -4.51 8.23 5.08
C TYR A 54 -3.40 7.90 6.08
N ASN A 55 -2.17 8.26 5.73
CA ASN A 55 -1.05 8.20 6.64
C ASN A 55 0.05 9.15 6.14
N SER A 56 0.99 9.50 7.01
CA SER A 56 2.18 10.22 6.58
C SER A 56 3.06 9.32 5.69
N ILE A 57 3.76 9.88 4.71
CA ILE A 57 4.69 9.11 3.86
C ILE A 57 5.74 8.37 4.71
N ARG A 58 6.21 8.99 5.80
CA ARG A 58 7.16 8.35 6.73
C ARG A 58 6.54 7.14 7.41
N ALA A 59 5.31 7.25 7.90
CA ALA A 59 4.64 6.13 8.54
C ALA A 59 4.30 5.01 7.55
N TRP A 60 3.91 5.33 6.31
CA TRP A 60 3.78 4.33 5.24
C TRP A 60 5.10 3.59 4.99
N GLN A 61 6.20 4.34 4.92
CA GLN A 61 7.51 3.73 4.73
C GLN A 61 7.90 2.84 5.92
N GLU A 62 7.74 3.31 7.15
CA GLU A 62 8.14 2.55 8.34
C GLU A 62 7.28 1.28 8.58
N ASN A 63 5.98 1.30 8.24
CA ASN A 63 5.07 0.19 8.53
C ASN A 63 4.86 -0.79 7.36
N ASP A 64 4.91 -0.31 6.12
CA ASP A 64 4.50 -1.12 4.96
C ASP A 64 5.60 -1.23 3.87
N PHE A 65 6.57 -0.32 3.87
CA PHE A 65 7.60 -0.23 2.83
C PHE A 65 8.99 0.00 3.44
N ASP A 66 9.30 -0.70 4.54
CA ASP A 66 10.56 -0.56 5.28
C ASP A 66 11.79 -0.93 4.44
N TYR A 67 11.56 -1.72 3.39
CA TYR A 67 12.50 -2.10 2.34
C TYR A 67 12.73 -1.02 1.26
N MET A 68 11.96 0.07 1.25
CA MET A 68 12.14 1.22 0.36
C MET A 68 12.60 2.46 1.13
N SER A 69 13.26 3.41 0.46
CA SER A 69 13.54 4.72 1.06
C SER A 69 12.29 5.59 1.11
N VAL A 70 12.24 6.52 2.07
CA VAL A 70 11.13 7.50 2.20
C VAL A 70 10.92 8.29 0.90
N ASP A 71 12.02 8.69 0.23
CA ASP A 71 11.95 9.43 -1.04
C ASP A 71 11.33 8.59 -2.16
N MET A 72 11.59 7.29 -2.19
CA MET A 72 11.01 6.39 -3.17
C MET A 72 9.50 6.27 -3.00
N VAL A 73 9.03 6.04 -1.75
CA VAL A 73 7.60 6.00 -1.43
C VAL A 73 6.93 7.34 -1.80
N LYS A 74 7.59 8.45 -1.48
CA LYS A 74 7.13 9.80 -1.85
C LYS A 74 6.94 9.95 -3.36
N VAL A 75 7.96 9.63 -4.16
CA VAL A 75 7.93 9.76 -5.62
C VAL A 75 6.82 8.88 -6.22
N ILE A 76 6.67 7.65 -5.73
CA ILE A 76 5.64 6.73 -6.21
C ILE A 76 4.24 7.28 -5.92
N CYS A 77 3.97 7.75 -4.70
CA CYS A 77 2.67 8.32 -4.34
C CYS A 77 2.33 9.54 -5.22
N PHE A 78 3.26 10.48 -5.40
CA PHE A 78 3.03 11.66 -6.26
C PHE A 78 2.82 11.32 -7.73
N LYS A 79 3.43 10.24 -8.24
CA LYS A 79 3.26 9.79 -9.63
C LYS A 79 1.84 9.31 -9.92
N GLN A 80 1.13 8.81 -8.90
CA GLN A 80 -0.24 8.29 -9.04
C GLN A 80 -1.33 9.38 -8.89
N GLU A 81 -0.95 10.62 -8.55
CA GLU A 81 -1.89 11.76 -8.48
C GLU A 81 -2.15 12.43 -9.84
N LYS A 82 -1.40 12.06 -10.90
CA LYS A 82 -1.53 12.57 -12.27
C LYS A 82 -2.26 11.60 -13.19
#